data_AF-A0A246DVK6-F1
#
_entry.id   AF-A0A246DVK6-F1
#
_cell.length_a   1.000
_cell.length_b   1.000
_cell.length_c   1.000
_cell.angle_alpha   90.00
_cell.angle_beta   90.00
_cell.angle_gamma   90.00
#
_symmetry.space_group_name_H-M   'P 1'
#
loop_
_entity.id
_entity.type
_entity.pdbx_description
1 polymer ?
#
loop_
_entity_poly.entity_id
_entity_poly.type
_entity_poly.pdbx_seq_one_letter_code
_entity_poly.pdbx_strand_id
1 'polypeptide(L)'
;MDMFADLAFYLVIIVIAVAILASAVNILREYERGVVFTLGRFTGVKGPGLILLITYVQQMIRVDLRTRVLDVPSQDVISHDNVSVRVSAVIYFRVIDP
;
A
#
# COMPACT_ATOMS: atom_id res chain seq x y z
N MET A 1 -24.52 -8.64 -41.48
CA MET A 1 -24.22 -7.63 -40.44
C MET A 1 -23.41 -8.25 -39.30
N ASP A 2 -22.86 -9.43 -39.52
CA ASP A 2 -22.31 -10.32 -38.49
C ASP A 2 -20.79 -10.12 -38.33
N MET A 3 -20.08 -9.88 -39.43
CA MET A 3 -18.62 -9.65 -39.41
C MET A 3 -18.18 -8.42 -38.60
N PHE A 4 -18.97 -7.33 -38.62
CA PHE A 4 -18.68 -6.14 -37.81
C PHE A 4 -19.02 -6.36 -36.33
N ALA A 5 -20.04 -7.17 -36.03
CA ALA A 5 -20.41 -7.52 -34.66
C ALA A 5 -19.38 -8.47 -34.03
N ASP A 6 -18.91 -9.47 -34.78
CA ASP A 6 -17.85 -10.38 -34.36
C ASP A 6 -16.54 -9.62 -34.10
N LEU A 7 -16.14 -8.74 -35.02
CA LEU A 7 -14.95 -7.91 -34.84
C LEU A 7 -15.06 -7.02 -33.59
N ALA A 8 -16.21 -6.38 -33.37
CA ALA A 8 -16.45 -5.58 -32.18
C ALA A 8 -16.37 -6.43 -30.89
N PHE A 9 -16.93 -7.63 -30.90
CA PHE A 9 -16.87 -8.57 -29.78
C PHE A 9 -15.43 -8.97 -29.43
N TYR A 10 -14.62 -9.37 -30.42
CA TYR A 10 -13.20 -9.69 -30.20
C TYR A 10 -12.40 -8.48 -29.72
N LEU A 11 -12.69 -7.29 -30.25
CA LEU A 11 -12.00 -6.07 -29.84
C LEU A 11 -12.29 -5.74 -28.37
N VAL A 12 -13.53 -5.89 -27.91
CA VAL A 12 -13.90 -5.71 -26.50
C VAL A 12 -13.15 -6.69 -25.60
N ILE A 13 -13.06 -7.97 -25.98
CA ILE A 13 -12.31 -8.98 -25.21
C ILE A 13 -10.84 -8.61 -25.11
N ILE A 14 -10.21 -8.19 -26.23
CA ILE A 14 -8.81 -7.79 -26.25
C ILE A 14 -8.57 -6.58 -25.34
N VAL A 15 -9.43 -5.58 -25.41
CA VAL A 15 -9.32 -4.38 -24.55
C VAL A 15 -9.41 -4.76 -23.08
N ILE A 16 -10.36 -5.63 -22.71
CA ILE A 16 -10.50 -6.11 -21.33
C ILE A 16 -9.24 -6.89 -20.90
N ALA A 17 -8.74 -7.79 -21.73
CA ALA A 17 -7.54 -8.57 -21.42
C ALA A 17 -6.30 -7.68 -21.21
N VAL A 18 -6.11 -6.68 -22.08
CA VAL A 18 -5.01 -5.71 -21.95
C VAL A 18 -5.17 -4.85 -20.70
N ALA A 19 -6.39 -4.41 -20.38
CA ALA A 19 -6.65 -3.63 -19.16
C ALA A 19 -6.31 -4.42 -17.89
N ILE A 20 -6.66 -5.71 -17.84
CA ILE A 20 -6.31 -6.60 -16.72
C ILE A 20 -4.80 -6.74 -16.59
N LEU A 21 -4.09 -7.01 -17.69
CA LEU A 21 -2.63 -7.15 -17.69
C LEU A 21 -1.92 -5.86 -17.28
N ALA A 22 -2.41 -4.71 -17.74
CA ALA A 22 -1.86 -3.41 -17.36
C ALA A 22 -2.06 -3.12 -15.87
N SER A 23 -3.22 -3.49 -15.31
CA SER A 23 -3.51 -3.31 -13.87
C SER A 23 -2.61 -4.14 -12.94
N ALA A 24 -2.04 -5.24 -13.45
CA ALA A 24 -1.18 -6.11 -12.68
C ALA A 24 0.20 -5.50 -12.39
N VAL A 25 0.64 -4.55 -13.22
CA VAL A 25 1.97 -3.95 -13.13
C VAL A 25 1.97 -2.85 -12.07
N ASN A 26 2.72 -3.08 -11.00
CA ASN A 26 2.93 -2.11 -9.93
C ASN A 26 4.42 -1.80 -9.82
N ILE A 27 4.77 -0.53 -9.73
CA ILE A 27 6.17 -0.08 -9.60
C ILE A 27 6.32 0.53 -8.21
N LEU A 28 7.19 -0.07 -7.39
CA LEU A 28 7.57 0.45 -6.08
C LEU A 28 8.89 1.21 -6.17
N ARG A 29 8.97 2.31 -5.42
CA ARG A 29 10.21 3.08 -5.26
C ARG A 29 11.12 2.40 -4.24
N GLU A 30 12.41 2.68 -4.28
CA GLU A 30 13.46 2.07 -3.44
C GLU A 30 13.23 2.24 -1.93
N TYR A 31 12.60 3.34 -1.53
CA TYR A 31 12.26 3.63 -0.14
C TYR A 31 10.88 3.07 0.27
N GLU A 32 10.19 2.40 -0.63
CA GLU A 32 8.90 1.75 -0.39
C GLU A 32 9.06 0.23 -0.39
N ARG A 33 8.21 -0.42 0.40
CA ARG A 33 8.11 -1.88 0.42
C ARG A 33 6.65 -2.29 0.30
N GLY A 34 6.37 -3.33 -0.48
CA GLY A 34 5.01 -3.81 -0.71
C GLY A 34 4.72 -5.03 0.15
N VAL A 35 3.88 -4.89 1.17
CA VAL A 35 3.35 -6.03 1.94
C VAL A 35 2.19 -6.62 1.15
N VAL A 36 2.32 -7.88 0.73
CA VAL A 36 1.35 -8.54 -0.16
C VAL A 36 0.48 -9.51 0.64
N PHE A 37 -0.83 -9.35 0.48
CA PHE A 37 -1.87 -10.21 0.99
C PHE A 37 -2.55 -10.94 -0.16
N THR A 38 -2.74 -12.24 -0.04
CA THR A 38 -3.50 -13.05 -0.99
C THR A 38 -4.75 -13.54 -0.28
N LEU A 39 -5.93 -13.14 -0.74
CA LEU A 39 -7.22 -13.49 -0.12
C LEU A 39 -7.24 -13.27 1.42
N GLY A 40 -6.68 -12.14 1.88
CA GLY A 40 -6.59 -11.79 3.29
C GLY A 40 -5.45 -12.47 4.08
N ARG A 41 -4.67 -13.36 3.47
CA ARG A 41 -3.51 -13.99 4.12
C ARG A 41 -2.21 -13.30 3.72
N PHE A 42 -1.34 -13.05 4.69
CA PHE A 42 0.01 -12.57 4.41
C PHE A 42 0.76 -13.57 3.53
N THR A 43 1.29 -13.08 2.41
CA THR A 43 2.06 -13.89 1.45
C THR A 43 3.54 -13.59 1.55
N GLY A 44 3.90 -12.32 1.76
CA GLY A 44 5.27 -11.90 1.86
C GLY A 44 5.46 -10.42 1.54
N VAL A 45 6.69 -9.99 1.74
CA VAL A 45 7.15 -8.64 1.47
C VAL A 45 7.86 -8.61 0.12
N LYS A 46 7.42 -7.76 -0.79
CA LYS A 46 8.07 -7.55 -2.09
C LYS A 46 8.94 -6.31 -2.08
N GLY A 47 10.14 -6.45 -2.66
CA GLY A 47 11.14 -5.39 -2.78
C GLY A 47 10.81 -4.30 -3.80
N PRO A 48 11.65 -3.25 -3.90
CA PRO A 48 11.44 -2.18 -4.85
C PRO A 48 11.58 -2.66 -6.31
N GLY A 49 11.05 -1.88 -7.25
CA GLY A 49 11.06 -2.18 -8.67
C GLY A 49 9.71 -2.65 -9.22
N LEU A 50 9.75 -3.32 -10.37
CA LEU A 50 8.55 -3.79 -11.08
C LEU A 50 8.04 -5.08 -10.44
N ILE A 51 6.80 -5.04 -9.97
CA ILE A 51 6.11 -6.16 -9.36
C ILE A 51 4.84 -6.44 -10.15
N LEU A 52 4.66 -7.71 -10.49
CA LEU A 52 3.39 -8.22 -10.98
C LEU A 52 2.54 -8.71 -9.80
N LEU A 53 1.34 -8.15 -9.70
CA LEU A 53 0.29 -8.59 -8.78
C LEU A 53 -0.92 -9.01 -9.59
N ILE A 54 -1.56 -10.11 -9.20
CA ILE A 54 -2.83 -10.47 -9.78
C ILE A 54 -3.89 -9.58 -9.12
N THR A 55 -4.31 -8.54 -9.83
CA THR A 55 -5.43 -7.67 -9.43
C THR A 55 -6.63 -8.55 -9.03
N TYR A 56 -7.36 -8.15 -7.99
CA TYR A 56 -8.49 -8.88 -7.36
C TYR A 56 -8.14 -10.01 -6.40
N VAL A 57 -7.09 -10.80 -6.66
CA VAL A 57 -6.69 -11.91 -5.76
C VAL A 57 -5.68 -11.44 -4.73
N GLN A 58 -4.77 -10.56 -5.15
CA GLN A 58 -3.69 -10.03 -4.33
C GLN A 58 -3.91 -8.55 -4.04
N GLN A 59 -3.72 -8.18 -2.78
CA GLN A 59 -3.73 -6.81 -2.29
C GLN A 59 -2.32 -6.45 -1.83
N MET A 60 -1.85 -5.25 -2.17
CA MET A 60 -0.56 -4.75 -1.72
C MET A 60 -0.76 -3.48 -0.89
N ILE A 61 -0.15 -3.44 0.28
CA ILE A 61 -0.04 -2.24 1.11
C ILE A 61 1.39 -1.71 0.97
N ARG A 62 1.54 -0.44 0.60
CA ARG A 62 2.85 0.21 0.49
C ARG A 62 3.27 0.76 1.84
N VAL A 63 4.45 0.36 2.30
CA VAL A 63 5.06 0.80 3.55
C VAL A 63 6.29 1.64 3.22
N ASP A 64 6.38 2.81 3.82
CA ASP A 64 7.51 3.73 3.66
C ASP A 64 8.59 3.40 4.69
N LEU A 65 9.82 3.23 4.24
CA LEU A 65 10.95 2.86 5.09
C LEU A 65 11.67 4.08 5.70
N ARG A 66 11.22 5.30 5.37
CA ARG A 66 11.79 6.55 5.90
C ARG A 66 11.28 6.87 7.30
N THR A 67 12.02 7.74 7.99
CA THR A 67 11.59 8.26 9.29
C THR A 67 10.35 9.11 9.12
N ARG A 68 9.29 8.77 9.84
CA ARG A 68 8.06 9.54 9.97
C ARG A 68 7.94 10.09 11.38
N VAL A 69 7.23 11.20 11.45
CA VAL A 69 6.95 11.93 12.67
C VAL A 69 5.50 11.66 13.05
N LEU A 70 5.27 11.27 14.30
CA LEU A 70 3.94 11.17 14.88
C LEU A 70 3.84 12.14 16.04
N ASP A 71 2.92 13.09 15.93
CA ASP A 71 2.62 14.05 16.98
C ASP A 71 1.70 13.41 18.03
N VAL A 72 2.13 13.43 19.29
CA VAL A 72 1.34 12.96 20.41
C VAL A 72 0.52 14.13 20.94
N PRO A 73 -0.82 14.00 21.01
CA PRO A 73 -1.67 15.08 21.51
C PRO A 73 -1.34 15.39 22.97
N SER A 74 -1.46 16.66 23.34
CA SER A 74 -1.17 17.12 24.70
C SER A 74 -2.09 16.47 25.73
N GLN A 75 -1.51 16.01 26.83
CA GLN A 75 -2.25 15.41 27.95
C GLN A 75 -1.93 16.13 29.26
N ASP A 76 -2.96 16.32 30.09
CA ASP A 76 -2.83 16.86 31.44
C ASP A 76 -2.46 15.71 32.39
N VAL A 77 -1.27 15.78 32.98
CA VAL A 77 -0.71 14.76 33.87
C VAL A 77 -0.29 15.38 35.20
N ILE A 78 -0.35 14.59 36.27
CA ILE A 78 0.10 15.00 37.60
C ILE A 78 1.51 14.44 37.81
N SER A 79 2.48 15.33 38.07
CA SER A 79 3.86 14.92 38.35
C SER A 79 3.98 14.22 39.70
N HIS A 80 5.12 13.56 39.94
CA HIS A 80 5.42 12.97 41.24
C HIS A 80 5.39 14.00 42.39
N ASP A 81 5.66 15.27 42.06
CA ASP A 81 5.63 16.39 43.01
C ASP A 81 4.22 16.99 43.20
N ASN A 82 3.17 16.28 42.74
CA ASN A 82 1.77 16.67 42.86
C ASN A 82 1.45 18.01 42.16
N VAL A 83 2.10 18.27 41.02
CA VAL A 83 1.84 19.46 40.19
C VAL A 83 1.21 19.03 38.86
N SER A 84 0.12 19.69 38.48
CA SER A 84 -0.52 19.49 37.18
C SER A 84 0.31 20.15 36.07
N VAL A 85 0.72 19.36 35.09
CA VAL A 85 1.45 19.82 33.91
C VAL A 85 0.80 19.29 32.64
N ARG A 86 0.88 20.08 31.56
CA ARG A 86 0.45 19.67 30.23
C ARG A 86 1.68 19.28 29.42
N VAL A 87 1.74 18.02 29.00
CA VAL A 87 2.89 17.50 28.26
C VAL A 87 2.44 17.08 26.87
N SER A 88 3.24 17.42 25.86
CA SER A 88 3.16 16.90 24.50
C SER A 88 4.49 16.28 24.10
N ALA A 89 4.46 15.40 23.10
CA ALA A 89 5.64 14.71 22.61
C ALA A 89 5.56 14.49 21.10
N VAL A 90 6.72 14.20 20.50
CA VAL A 90 6.85 13.88 19.08
C VAL A 90 7.66 12.60 18.97
N ILE A 91 7.13 11.62 18.24
CA ILE A 91 7.76 10.31 18.04
C ILE A 91 8.36 10.26 16.64
N TYR A 92 9.67 10.04 16.57
CA TYR A 92 10.39 9.75 15.33
C TYR A 92 10.57 8.24 15.21
N PHE A 93 9.96 7.65 14.18
CA PHE A 93 10.06 6.21 13.95
C PHE A 93 10.22 5.90 12.46
N ARG A 94 10.81 4.75 12.15
CA ARG A 94 10.89 4.22 10.79
C ARG A 94 10.64 2.71 10.83
N VAL A 95 10.07 2.17 9.76
CA VAL A 95 9.90 0.72 9.63
C VAL A 95 11.23 0.10 9.18
N ILE A 96 11.72 -0.89 9.92
CA ILE A 96 12.96 -1.62 9.61
C ILE A 96 12.65 -2.92 8.87
N ASP A 97 11.69 -3.69 9.38
CA ASP A 97 11.23 -4.95 8.80
C ASP A 97 9.68 -4.94 8.72
N PRO A 98 9.11 -4.78 7.51
CA PRO A 98 7.66 -4.65 7.30
C PRO A 98 6.90 -5.97 7.13
#